data_AF-A0A0M8Q0I8-F1
#
_entry.id   AF-A0A0M8Q0I8-F1
#
_cell.length_a   1.000
_cell.length_b   1.000
_cell.length_c   1.000
_cell.angle_alpha   90.00
_cell.angle_beta   90.00
_cell.angle_gamma   90.00
#
_symmetry.space_group_name_H-M   'P 1'
#
loop_
_entity.id
_entity.type
_entity.pdbx_description
1 polymer ?
#
loop_
_entity_poly.entity_id
_entity_poly.type
_entity_poly.pdbx_seq_one_letter_code
_entity_poly.pdbx_strand_id
1 'polypeptide(L)'
;MNIEHILHPNGNHYYCLKIDFESKNSIARLTLWEEKSVYLEAIDLKNAKNFINENYFFSDLNELINKVLQFIKQLNDKEQNAQAK
;
A
#
# COMPACT_ATOMS: atom_id res chain seq x y z
N MET A 1 -7.51 9.39 -3.81
CA MET A 1 -6.27 9.30 -3.02
C MET A 1 -6.41 10.23 -1.83
N ASN A 2 -6.16 9.74 -0.61
CA ASN A 2 -6.25 10.51 0.62
C ASN A 2 -4.99 10.29 1.47
N ILE A 3 -4.54 11.32 2.19
CA ILE A 3 -3.47 11.18 3.18
C ILE A 3 -4.16 11.15 4.55
N GLU A 4 -3.95 10.07 5.28
CA GLU A 4 -4.46 9.87 6.63
C GLU A 4 -3.29 10.02 7.62
N HIS A 5 -3.49 10.85 8.64
CA HIS A 5 -2.61 10.93 9.79
C HIS A 5 -3.12 9.96 10.86
N ILE A 6 -2.29 9.02 11.27
CA ILE A 6 -2.64 7.93 12.18
C ILE A 6 -1.81 8.09 13.46
N LEU A 7 -2.51 8.24 14.59
CA LEU A 7 -1.90 8.13 15.91
C LEU A 7 -1.95 6.66 16.34
N HIS A 8 -0.79 6.03 16.43
CA HIS A 8 -0.71 4.64 16.84
C HIS A 8 -0.77 4.52 18.37
N PRO A 9 -1.30 3.40 18.93
CA PRO A 9 -1.48 3.25 20.38
C PRO A 9 -0.19 3.36 21.21
N ASN A 10 0.98 3.18 20.59
CA ASN A 10 2.28 3.36 21.25
C ASN A 10 2.77 4.82 21.31
N GLY A 11 1.97 5.79 20.81
CA GLY A 11 2.30 7.20 20.78
C GLY A 11 2.98 7.67 19.49
N ASN A 12 3.27 6.78 18.54
CA ASN A 12 3.91 7.16 17.29
C ASN A 12 2.90 7.77 16.30
N HIS A 13 3.41 8.70 15.49
CA HIS A 13 2.65 9.37 14.45
C HIS A 13 3.03 8.81 13.09
N TYR A 14 2.04 8.43 12.29
CA TYR A 14 2.26 7.90 10.95
C TYR A 14 1.46 8.64 9.91
N TYR A 15 2.02 8.78 8.71
CA TYR A 15 1.32 9.26 7.54
C TYR A 15 1.09 8.08 6.60
N CYS A 16 -0.17 7.82 6.30
CA CYS A 16 -0.61 6.79 5.37
C CYS A 16 -1.20 7.45 4.14
N LEU A 17 -0.63 7.16 2.97
CA LEU A 17 -1.29 7.41 1.70
C LEU A 17 -2.26 6.26 1.42
N LYS A 18 -3.55 6.55 1.49
CA LYS A 18 -4.62 5.62 1.13
C LYS A 18 -5.07 5.86 -0.29
N ILE A 19 -5.07 4.81 -1.09
CA ILE A 19 -5.57 4.82 -2.47
C ILE A 19 -6.74 3.85 -2.51
N ASP A 20 -7.94 4.43 -2.62
CA ASP A 20 -9.17 3.67 -2.83
C ASP A 20 -9.36 3.44 -4.34
N PHE A 21 -9.53 2.19 -4.73
CA PHE A 21 -9.88 1.82 -6.09
C PHE A 21 -11.38 1.52 -6.11
N GLU A 22 -12.20 2.57 -6.06
CA GLU A 22 -13.66 2.49 -5.94
C GLU A 22 -14.30 1.58 -6.99
N SER A 23 -13.72 1.51 -8.20
CA SER A 23 -14.23 0.66 -9.28
C SER A 23 -14.02 -0.84 -9.07
N LYS A 24 -13.25 -1.26 -8.06
CA LYS A 24 -12.70 -2.63 -7.97
C LYS A 24 -12.76 -3.25 -6.58
N ASN A 25 -13.52 -2.66 -5.66
CA ASN A 25 -13.73 -3.18 -4.29
C ASN A 25 -12.42 -3.57 -3.59
N SER A 26 -11.37 -2.76 -3.79
CA SER A 26 -10.02 -3.01 -3.29
C SER A 26 -9.42 -1.72 -2.75
N ILE A 27 -8.62 -1.82 -1.69
CA ILE A 27 -7.93 -0.67 -1.10
C ILE A 27 -6.43 -0.98 -1.10
N ALA A 28 -5.63 -0.01 -1.55
CA ALA A 28 -4.19 -0.01 -1.30
C ALA A 28 -3.81 1.06 -0.27
N ARG A 29 -2.85 0.73 0.57
CA ARG A 29 -2.28 1.63 1.57
C ARG A 29 -0.77 1.60 1.48
N LEU A 30 -0.19 2.78 1.57
CA LEU A 30 1.23 3.00 1.72
C LEU A 30 1.42 3.81 3.00
N THR A 31 2.08 3.22 3.99
CA THR A 31 2.36 3.89 5.27
C THR A 31 3.86 4.09 5.39
N LEU A 32 4.30 5.34 5.45
CA LEU A 32 5.69 5.63 5.79
C LEU A 32 5.86 5.51 7.30
N TRP A 33 6.75 4.60 7.69
CA TRP A 33 7.16 4.38 9.06
C TRP A 33 8.46 5.15 9.33
N GLU A 34 8.77 5.35 10.60
CA GLU A 34 10.07 5.89 11.00
C GLU A 34 11.21 4.96 10.52
N GLU A 35 12.45 5.47 10.51
CA GLU A 35 13.64 4.68 10.16
C GLU A 35 13.69 4.14 8.71
N LYS A 36 13.25 4.94 7.74
CA LYS A 36 13.32 4.62 6.31
C LYS A 36 12.63 3.30 5.96
N SER A 37 11.43 3.09 6.49
CA SER A 37 10.61 1.93 6.18
C SER A 37 9.26 2.34 5.60
N VAL A 38 8.75 1.52 4.70
CA VAL A 38 7.44 1.70 4.09
C VAL A 38 6.67 0.40 4.17
N TYR A 39 5.45 0.51 4.69
CA TYR A 39 4.50 -0.59 4.75
C TYR A 39 3.51 -0.47 3.60
N LEU A 40 3.41 -1.54 2.81
CA LEU A 40 2.60 -1.64 1.60
C LEU A 40 1.55 -2.72 1.79
N GLU A 41 0.29 -2.33 1.71
CA GLU A 41 -0.84 -3.23 1.89
C GLU A 41 -1.81 -3.07 0.72
N ALA A 42 -2.32 -4.20 0.21
CA ALA A 42 -3.42 -4.23 -0.74
C ALA A 42 -4.44 -5.28 -0.29
N ILE A 43 -5.68 -4.82 -0.11
CA ILE A 43 -6.78 -5.62 0.43
C ILE A 43 -7.86 -5.75 -0.64
N ASP A 44 -8.29 -6.98 -0.89
CA ASP A 44 -9.55 -7.27 -1.57
C ASP A 44 -10.67 -7.19 -0.54
N LEU A 45 -11.53 -6.18 -0.65
CA LEU A 45 -12.63 -5.97 0.29
C LEU A 45 -13.72 -7.04 0.17
N LYS A 46 -13.86 -7.70 -0.99
CA LYS A 46 -14.86 -8.76 -1.19
C LYS A 46 -14.55 -9.97 -0.32
N ASN A 47 -13.28 -10.34 -0.29
CA ASN A 47 -12.79 -11.52 0.43
C ASN A 47 -12.17 -11.17 1.79
N ALA A 48 -12.08 -9.88 2.13
CA ALA A 48 -11.36 -9.35 3.29
C ALA A 48 -9.94 -9.94 3.43
N LYS A 49 -9.25 -10.12 2.30
CA LYS A 49 -7.92 -10.75 2.25
C LYS A 49 -6.88 -9.79 1.70
N ASN A 50 -5.76 -9.74 2.40
CA ASN A 50 -4.57 -9.07 1.91
C ASN A 50 -3.95 -9.93 0.80
N PHE A 51 -3.77 -9.35 -0.37
CA PHE A 51 -3.02 -9.98 -1.46
C PHE A 51 -1.64 -9.35 -1.65
N ILE A 52 -1.40 -8.21 -1.02
CA ILE A 52 -0.05 -7.65 -0.78
C ILE A 52 -0.02 -7.18 0.68
N ASN A 53 1.04 -7.55 1.40
CA ASN A 53 1.30 -7.16 2.78
C ASN A 53 2.82 -7.24 3.01
N GLU A 54 3.50 -6.12 2.85
CA GLU A 54 4.95 -6.07 2.82
C GLU A 54 5.47 -4.88 3.64
N ASN A 55 6.55 -5.11 4.40
CA ASN A 55 7.36 -4.04 4.96
C ASN A 55 8.69 -3.97 4.20
N TYR A 56 9.09 -2.78 3.78
CA TYR A 56 10.32 -2.57 3.03
C TYR A 56 11.15 -1.45 3.65
N PHE A 57 12.41 -1.76 3.98
CA PHE A 57 13.41 -0.80 4.40
C PHE A 57 14.16 -0.29 3.17
N PHE A 58 14.28 1.02 3.03
CA PHE A 58 14.97 1.67 1.92
C PHE A 58 16.17 2.46 2.43
N SER A 59 17.26 2.45 1.67
CA SER A 59 18.46 3.21 2.01
C SER A 59 18.32 4.69 1.61
N ASP A 60 17.60 4.94 0.51
CA ASP A 60 17.37 6.25 -0.08
C ASP A 60 15.99 6.40 -0.73
N LEU A 61 15.70 7.60 -1.24
CA LEU A 61 14.42 7.91 -1.86
C LEU A 61 14.21 7.17 -3.21
N ASN A 62 15.28 6.86 -3.94
CA ASN A 62 15.16 6.17 -5.23
C ASN A 62 14.72 4.71 -5.03
N GLU A 63 15.28 4.03 -4.02
CA GLU A 63 14.82 2.71 -3.61
C GLU A 63 13.34 2.71 -3.20
N LEU A 64 12.93 3.70 -2.40
CA LEU A 64 11.52 3.87 -2.04
C LEU A 64 10.63 4.04 -3.29
N ILE A 65 10.96 4.98 -4.17
CA ILE A 65 10.19 5.24 -5.40
C ILE A 65 10.08 3.97 -6.25
N ASN A 66 11.20 3.26 -6.45
CA ASN A 66 11.22 2.02 -7.23
C ASN A 66 10.31 0.95 -6.61
N LYS A 67 10.33 0.81 -5.28
CA LYS A 67 9.45 -0.13 -4.57
C LYS A 67 7.98 0.24 -4.74
N VAL A 68 7.63 1.53 -4.64
CA VAL A 68 6.26 2.00 -4.85
C VAL A 68 5.79 1.76 -6.29
N LEU A 69 6.64 2.00 -7.29
CA LEU A 69 6.30 1.71 -8.69
C LEU A 69 6.06 0.21 -8.93
N GLN A 70 6.87 -0.65 -8.32
CA GLN A 70 6.66 -2.11 -8.37
C GLN A 70 5.33 -2.51 -7.73
N PHE A 71 5.01 -1.93 -6.57
CA PHE A 71 3.74 -2.16 -5.90
C PHE A 71 2.54 -1.75 -6.78
N ILE A 72 2.58 -0.57 -7.39
CA ILE A 72 1.54 -0.11 -8.32
C ILE A 72 1.42 -1.06 -9.53
N LYS A 73 2.54 -1.54 -10.06
CA LYS A 73 2.54 -2.52 -11.15
C LYS A 73 1.86 -3.83 -10.73
N GLN A 74 2.19 -4.37 -9.55
CA GLN A 74 1.58 -5.60 -9.03
C GLN A 74 0.06 -5.45 -8.83
N LEU A 75 -0.40 -4.28 -8.36
CA LEU A 75 -1.82 -3.97 -8.27
C LEU A 75 -2.47 -4.08 -9.66
N ASN A 76 -1.92 -3.39 -10.67
CA ASN A 76 -2.45 -3.42 -12.03
C ASN A 76 -2.44 -4.83 -12.66
N ASP A 77 -1.38 -5.60 -12.46
CA ASP A 77 -1.26 -6.96 -13.00
C ASP A 77 -2.30 -7.92 -12.37
N LYS A 78 -2.54 -7.80 -11.05
CA LYS A 78 -3.60 -8.55 -10.38
C LYS A 78 -4.98 -8.20 -10.91
N GLU A 79 -5.22 -6.94 -11.19
CA GLU A 79 -6.50 -6.47 -11.73
C GLU A 79 -6.78 -7.00 -13.15
N GLN A 80 -5.79 -6.97 -14.05
CA GLN A 80 -5.94 -7.50 -15.41
C GLN A 80 -6.26 -9.00 -15.39
N ASN A 81 -5.62 -9.75 -14.50
CA ASN A 81 -5.87 -11.19 -14.35
C ASN A 81 -7.23 -11.53 -13.70
N ALA A 82 -7.80 -10.62 -12.91
CA ALA A 82 -9.12 -10.78 -12.30
C ALA A 82 -10.26 -10.50 -13.30
N GLN A 83 -10.04 -9.64 -14.30
CA GLN A 83 -11.03 -9.32 -15.34
C GLN A 83 -11.05 -10.32 -16.50
N ALA A 84 -9.99 -11.11 -16.67
CA ALA A 84 -9.88 -12.13 -17.73
C ALA A 84 -10.56 -13.48 -17.36
N LYS A 85 -11.23 -13.56 -16.20
CA LYS A 85 -11.94 -14.75 -15.70
C LYS A 85 -13.41 -14.43 -15.48
#